data_AF-A0A453LYW2-F1
#
_entry.id   AF-A0A453LYW2-F1
#
_cell.length_a   1.000
_cell.length_b   1.000
_cell.length_c   1.000
_cell.angle_alpha   90.00
_cell.angle_beta   90.00
_cell.angle_gamma   90.00
#
_symmetry.space_group_name_H-M   'P 1'
#
loop_
_entity.id
_entity.type
_entity.pdbx_description
1 polymer ?
#
loop_
_entity_poly.entity_id
_entity_poly.type
_entity_poly.pdbx_seq_one_letter_code
_entity_poly.pdbx_strand_id
1 'polypeptide(L)' 'MASQRKISEVQAFEIEAADDSGIMPKAAHELACRQVGGPLNLGYTCVDQKNHFWTV' A
#
# COMPACT_ATOMS: atom_id res chain seq x y z
N MET A 1 -13.47 9.56 12.77
CA MET A 1 -13.64 8.43 11.82
C MET A 1 -12.53 8.53 10.79
N ALA A 2 -11.40 7.83 11.00
CA ALA A 2 -10.44 7.67 9.91
C ALA A 2 -11.07 6.66 8.96
N SER A 3 -11.58 7.14 7.83
CA SER A 3 -12.06 6.28 6.76
C SER A 3 -10.88 5.45 6.28
N GLN A 4 -10.73 4.23 6.80
CA GLN A 4 -9.78 3.26 6.27
C GLN A 4 -10.11 3.12 4.79
N ARG A 5 -9.27 3.67 3.90
CA ARG A 5 -9.44 3.37 2.48
C ARG A 5 -9.10 1.91 2.33
N LYS A 6 -10.08 1.13 1.89
CA LYS A 6 -9.95 -0.32 1.81
C LYS A 6 -8.90 -0.66 0.75
N ILE A 7 -7.71 -1.05 1.20
CA ILE A 7 -6.69 -1.65 0.35
C ILE A 7 -7.31 -2.90 -0.29
N SER A 8 -7.25 -2.98 -1.61
CA SER A 8 -7.76 -4.14 -2.37
C SER A 8 -6.93 -5.39 -2.03
N GLU A 9 -7.51 -6.60 -2.15
CA GLU A 9 -6.76 -7.86 -1.95
C GLU A 9 -5.51 -7.93 -2.84
N VAL A 10 -5.59 -7.45 -4.08
CA VAL A 10 -4.44 -7.38 -4.99
C VAL A 10 -3.35 -6.47 -4.43
N GLN A 11 -3.73 -5.31 -3.89
CA GLN A 11 -2.80 -4.34 -3.34
C GLN A 11 -2.19 -4.82 -2.01
N ALA A 12 -2.97 -5.53 -1.19
CA ALA A 12 -2.49 -6.17 0.03
C ALA A 12 -1.42 -7.22 -0.32
N PHE A 13 -1.68 -8.08 -1.31
CA PHE A 13 -0.71 -9.06 -1.79
C PHE A 13 0.58 -8.40 -2.30
N GLU A 14 0.49 -7.31 -3.05
CA GLU A 14 1.67 -6.56 -3.51
C GLU A 14 2.46 -5.95 -2.34
N ILE A 15 1.76 -5.45 -1.31
CA ILE A 15 2.36 -4.88 -0.10
C ILE A 15 3.08 -5.97 0.71
N GLU A 16 2.45 -7.12 0.91
CA GLU A 16 3.02 -8.28 1.62
C GLU A 16 4.23 -8.84 0.86
N ALA A 17 4.13 -9.03 -0.46
CA ALA A 17 5.23 -9.51 -1.29
C ALA A 17 6.44 -8.55 -1.27
N ALA A 18 6.19 -7.24 -1.21
CA ALA A 18 7.25 -6.24 -1.07
C ALA A 18 7.92 -6.32 0.31
N ASP A 19 7.14 -6.53 1.38
CA ASP A 19 7.66 -6.69 2.75
C ASP A 19 8.51 -7.96 2.89
N ASP A 20 8.02 -9.10 2.37
CA ASP A 20 8.76 -10.37 2.30
C ASP A 20 10.08 -10.24 1.52
N SER A 21 10.12 -9.34 0.54
CA SER A 21 11.31 -9.01 -0.25
C SER A 21 12.23 -8.00 0.45
N GLY A 22 11.90 -7.54 1.66
CA GLY A 22 12.65 -6.53 2.41
C GLY A 22 12.53 -5.10 1.84
N ILE A 23 11.55 -4.85 0.97
CA ILE A 23 11.32 -3.52 0.39
C ILE A 23 10.63 -2.66 1.42
N MET A 24 11.25 -1.52 1.72
CA MET A 24 10.68 -0.57 2.68
C MET A 24 9.27 -0.13 2.23
N PRO A 25 8.28 -0.02 3.15
CA PRO A 25 6.90 0.32 2.79
C PRO A 25 6.78 1.61 1.95
N LYS A 26 7.65 2.59 2.19
CA LYS A 26 7.71 3.83 1.40
C LYS A 26 8.11 3.59 -0.07
N ALA A 27 9.08 2.71 -0.31
CA ALA A 27 9.52 2.35 -1.66
C ALA A 27 8.46 1.50 -2.37
N ALA A 28 7.81 0.59 -1.65
CA ALA A 28 6.67 -0.18 -2.17
C ALA A 28 5.50 0.75 -2.57
N HIS A 29 5.17 1.75 -1.74
CA HIS A 29 4.16 2.74 -2.07
C HIS A 29 4.50 3.56 -3.32
N GLU A 30 5.76 3.99 -3.45
CA GLU A 30 6.22 4.74 -4.62
C GLU A 30 6.16 3.90 -5.89
N LEU A 31 6.54 2.62 -5.81
CA LEU A 31 6.42 1.67 -6.91
C LEU A 31 4.95 1.51 -7.32
N ALA A 32 4.05 1.29 -6.36
CA ALA A 32 2.63 1.14 -6.62
C ALA A 32 2.04 2.41 -7.28
N CYS A 33 2.42 3.60 -6.80
CA CYS A 33 2.04 4.86 -7.45
C CYS A 33 2.50 4.92 -8.90
N ARG A 34 3.73 4.51 -9.21
CA ARG A 34 4.25 4.49 -10.58
C ARG A 34 3.50 3.50 -11.47
N GLN A 35 3.13 2.33 -10.95
CA GLN A 35 2.39 1.31 -11.71
C GLN A 35 1.01 1.80 -12.17
N VAL A 36 0.31 2.57 -11.32
CA VAL A 36 -1.02 3.10 -11.63
C VAL A 36 -1.00 4.51 -12.25
N GLY A 37 0.18 5.02 -12.63
CA GLY A 37 0.30 6.34 -13.27
C GLY A 37 0.11 7.53 -12.31
N GLY A 38 0.28 7.32 -11.01
CA GLY A 38 0.31 8.35 -9.98
C GLY A 38 -0.46 8.00 -8.70
N PRO A 39 -0.18 8.67 -7.58
CA PRO A 39 -0.80 8.39 -6.27
C PRO A 39 -2.32 8.57 -6.24
N LEU A 40 -2.88 9.43 -7.11
CA LEU A 40 -4.32 9.65 -7.22
C LEU A 40 -5.08 8.41 -7.70
N ASN A 41 -4.44 7.57 -8.52
CA ASN A 41 -5.02 6.34 -9.05
C ASN A 41 -4.83 5.14 -8.12
N LEU A 42 -4.01 5.28 -7.08
CA LEU A 42 -3.63 4.18 -6.19
C LEU A 42 -4.75 3.79 -5.22
N GLY A 43 -5.63 4.73 -4.88
CA GLY A 43 -6.79 4.44 -4.02
C GLY A 43 -6.48 4.25 -2.53
N TYR A 44 -5.21 4.17 -2.13
CA TYR A 44 -4.76 4.15 -0.72
C TYR A 44 -3.52 5.03 -0.52
N THR A 45 -3.28 5.45 0.73
CA THR A 45 -2.12 6.28 1.11
C THR A 45 -1.05 5.47 1.84
N CYS A 46 0.16 6.03 1.98
CA CYS A 46 1.20 5.44 2.85
C CYS A 46 0.69 5.13 4.28
N VAL A 47 -0.26 5.92 4.79
CA VAL A 47 -0.83 5.73 6.13
C VAL A 47 -1.74 4.51 6.14
N ASP A 48 -2.58 4.33 5.11
CA ASP A 48 -3.43 3.14 4.97
C ASP A 48 -2.56 1.87 4.88
N GLN A 49 -1.48 1.91 4.10
CA GLN A 49 -0.53 0.80 4.00
C GLN A 49 0.14 0.49 5.34
N LYS A 50 0.51 1.50 6.12
CA LYS A 50 1.06 1.29 7.47
C LYS A 50 0.03 0.73 8.44
N ASN A 51 -1.21 1.20 8.35
CA ASN A 51 -2.31 0.71 9.18
C ASN A 51 -2.67 -0.75 8.85
N HIS A 52 -2.50 -1.18 7.59
CA HIS A 52 -2.69 -2.56 7.18
C HIS A 52 -1.81 -3.51 8.01
N PHE A 53 -0.51 -3.22 8.13
CA PHE A 53 0.42 -4.00 8.97
C PHE A 53 0.13 -3.98 10.47
N TRP A 54 -0.59 -2.97 10.97
CA TRP A 54 -0.95 -2.88 12.39
C TRP A 54 -2.33 -3.45 12.71
N THR A 55 -3.15 -3.73 11.70
CA THR A 55 -4.52 -4.23 11.88
C THR A 55 -4.61 -5.75 11.69
N VAL A 56 -3.58 -6.38 11.09
CA VAL A 56 -3.47 -7.84 10.91
C VAL A 56 -2.55 -8.47 11.94
#